data_AF-A0A2N7Z6P9-F1
#
_entry.id   AF-A0A2N7Z6P9-F1
#
_cell.length_a   1.000
_cell.length_b   1.000
_cell.length_c   1.000
_cell.angle_alpha   90.00
_cell.angle_beta   90.00
_cell.angle_gamma   90.00
#
_symmetry.space_group_name_H-M   'P 1'
#
loop_
_entity.id
_entity.type
_entity.pdbx_description
1 polymer ?
#
loop_
_entity_poly.entity_id
_entity_poly.type
_entity_poly.pdbx_seq_one_letter_code
_entity_poly.pdbx_strand_id
1 'polypeptide(L)'
;MKDEYDFSSGKRGAVASNKGKTRITIMLDDAVIAAARERAENAGTGYQTVINNLLRQVLVSQDAHNLGSALTRKAKTLQVIKEGISLCEVEALEQQLIALAGELNRVLVTPKPTKPKAKPTPLR
;
A
#
# COMPACT_ATOMS: atom_id res chain seq x y z
N MET A 1 43.49 3.69 8.01
CA MET A 1 42.69 4.93 8.16
C MET A 1 43.63 6.02 8.65
N LYS A 2 43.42 7.29 8.29
CA LYS A 2 44.23 8.41 8.83
C LYS A 2 43.66 8.84 10.18
N ASP A 3 44.56 9.25 11.07
CA ASP A 3 44.21 9.65 12.44
C ASP A 3 43.46 10.99 12.48
N GLU A 4 43.71 11.88 11.51
CA GLU A 4 43.02 13.17 11.42
C GLU A 4 42.61 13.50 9.98
N TYR A 5 41.42 14.06 9.85
CA TYR A 5 40.87 14.58 8.61
C TYR A 5 40.49 16.05 8.81
N ASP A 6 41.06 16.93 7.98
CA ASP A 6 40.69 18.34 7.95
C ASP A 6 39.43 18.55 7.10
N PHE A 7 38.36 18.98 7.75
CA PHE A 7 37.07 19.30 7.12
C PHE A 7 36.80 20.81 7.06
N SER A 8 37.82 21.65 7.25
CA SER A 8 37.72 23.13 7.23
C SER A 8 37.10 23.68 5.94
N SER A 9 37.28 22.99 4.82
CA SER A 9 36.73 23.35 3.49
C SER A 9 35.42 22.64 3.14
N GLY A 10 34.87 21.84 4.04
CA GLY A 10 33.63 21.09 3.82
C GLY A 10 32.40 22.01 3.77
N LYS A 11 31.76 22.12 2.61
CA LYS A 11 30.45 22.78 2.48
C LYS A 11 29.34 21.83 2.91
N ARG A 12 28.55 22.20 3.92
CA ARG A 12 27.35 21.44 4.32
C ARG A 12 26.37 21.42 3.15
N GLY A 13 26.03 20.23 2.65
CA GLY A 13 24.99 20.06 1.64
C GLY A 13 23.62 20.51 2.15
N ALA A 14 22.68 20.71 1.23
CA ALA A 14 21.32 21.11 1.58
C ALA A 14 20.70 20.14 2.59
N VAL A 15 20.27 20.67 3.74
CA VAL A 15 19.55 19.88 4.74
C VAL A 15 18.24 19.43 4.11
N ALA A 16 17.98 18.12 4.13
CA ALA A 16 16.75 17.57 3.58
C ALA A 16 15.53 18.26 4.20
N SER A 17 14.66 18.79 3.35
CA SER A 17 13.44 19.48 3.77
C SER A 17 12.53 18.52 4.54
N ASN A 18 12.08 18.94 5.73
CA ASN A 18 11.21 18.15 6.59
C ASN A 18 9.72 18.23 6.17
N LYS A 19 9.43 18.50 4.90
CA LYS A 19 8.07 18.75 4.40
C LYS A 19 7.15 17.57 4.73
N GLY A 20 6.11 17.83 5.52
CA GLY A 20 5.11 16.83 5.92
C GLY A 20 5.46 15.98 7.15
N LYS A 21 6.50 16.33 7.92
CA LYS A 21 6.87 15.65 9.17
C LYS A 21 6.99 16.65 10.31
N THR A 22 6.35 16.35 11.44
CA THR A 22 6.43 17.16 12.66
C THR A 22 7.42 16.54 13.63
N ARG A 23 8.34 17.34 14.18
CA ARG A 23 9.24 16.88 15.25
C ARG A 23 8.47 16.84 16.56
N ILE A 24 8.42 15.67 17.18
CA ILE A 24 7.76 15.44 18.46
C ILE A 24 8.71 14.72 19.41
N THR A 25 8.51 14.89 20.71
CA THR A 25 9.17 14.09 21.74
C THR A 25 8.17 13.05 22.22
N ILE A 26 8.51 11.76 22.09
CA ILE A 26 7.73 10.64 22.57
C ILE A 26 8.66 9.64 23.27
N MET A 27 8.16 8.95 24.28
CA MET A 27 8.84 7.79 24.86
C MET A 27 8.43 6.54 24.09
N LEU A 28 9.39 5.69 23.77
CA LEU A 28 9.20 4.40 23.11
C LEU A 28 9.97 3.35 23.92
N ASP A 29 9.39 2.16 24.05
CA ASP A 29 10.05 1.07 24.74
C ASP A 29 11.34 0.65 23.99
N ASP A 30 12.37 0.27 24.75
CA ASP A 30 13.65 -0.17 24.20
C ASP A 30 13.48 -1.35 23.23
N ALA A 31 12.55 -2.25 23.53
CA ALA A 31 12.23 -3.39 22.67
C ALA A 31 11.69 -2.95 21.29
N VAL A 32 10.89 -1.88 21.25
CA VAL A 32 10.36 -1.32 20.00
C VAL A 32 11.48 -0.66 19.19
N ILE A 33 12.37 0.08 19.85
CA ILE A 33 13.52 0.72 19.21
C ILE A 33 14.47 -0.33 18.63
N ALA A 34 14.77 -1.39 19.38
CA ALA A 34 15.62 -2.49 18.93
C ALA A 34 15.03 -3.19 17.70
N ALA A 35 13.76 -3.58 17.75
CA ALA A 35 13.08 -4.24 16.63
C ALA A 35 12.97 -3.33 15.39
N ALA A 36 12.75 -2.02 15.59
CA ALA A 36 12.72 -1.07 14.48
C ALA A 36 14.10 -0.92 13.82
N ARG A 37 15.19 -0.96 14.60
CA ARG A 37 16.56 -0.87 14.09
C ARG A 37 16.91 -2.08 13.23
N GLU A 38 16.66 -3.29 13.73
CA GLU A 38 16.92 -4.53 12.98
C GLU A 38 16.18 -4.55 11.64
N ARG A 39 14.89 -4.19 11.64
CA ARG A 39 14.09 -4.11 10.40
C ARG A 39 14.60 -3.04 9.45
N ALA A 40 15.08 -1.92 9.98
CA ALA A 40 15.59 -0.81 9.20
C ALA A 40 16.92 -1.16 8.51
N GLU A 41 17.82 -1.85 9.22
CA GLU A 41 19.08 -2.37 8.69
C GLU A 41 18.83 -3.35 7.54
N ASN A 42 17.92 -4.31 7.73
CA ASN A 42 17.54 -5.27 6.69
C ASN A 42 16.90 -4.61 5.46
N ALA A 43 16.15 -3.52 5.66
CA ALA A 43 15.48 -2.79 4.58
C ALA A 43 16.35 -1.68 3.94
N GLY A 44 17.54 -1.39 4.49
CA GLY A 44 18.37 -0.27 4.06
C GLY A 44 17.72 1.11 4.27
N THR A 45 16.84 1.24 5.27
CA THR A 45 16.13 2.50 5.58
C THR A 45 16.44 2.97 7.01
N GLY A 46 15.97 4.17 7.38
CA GLY A 46 16.08 4.64 8.78
C GLY A 46 14.98 4.06 9.67
N TYR A 47 15.30 3.76 10.93
CA TYR A 47 14.33 3.24 11.92
C TYR A 47 13.11 4.15 12.10
N GLN A 48 13.28 5.47 12.00
CA GLN A 48 12.17 6.42 12.07
C GLN A 48 11.16 6.23 10.92
N THR A 49 11.64 5.87 9.72
CA THR A 49 10.77 5.57 8.57
C THR A 49 9.95 4.32 8.82
N VAL A 50 10.57 3.27 9.37
CA VAL A 50 9.88 2.02 9.74
C VAL A 50 8.77 2.31 10.75
N ILE A 51 9.08 3.04 11.83
CA ILE A 51 8.09 3.38 12.87
C ILE A 51 6.94 4.20 12.28
N ASN A 52 7.23 5.24 11.51
CA ASN A 52 6.19 6.08 10.92
C ASN A 52 5.29 5.33 9.93
N ASN A 53 5.86 4.40 9.15
CA ASN A 53 5.09 3.60 8.20
C ASN A 53 4.15 2.64 8.93
N LEU A 54 4.61 1.98 10.00
CA LEU A 54 3.78 1.13 10.84
C LEU A 54 2.63 1.92 11.47
N LEU A 55 2.92 3.09 12.05
CA LEU A 55 1.90 3.96 12.62
C LEU A 55 0.89 4.44 11.56
N ARG A 56 1.36 4.78 10.36
CA ARG A 56 0.49 5.18 9.24
C ARG A 56 -0.44 4.04 8.83
N GLN A 57 0.08 2.82 8.73
CA GLN A 57 -0.70 1.65 8.35
C GLN A 57 -1.79 1.33 9.37
N VAL A 58 -1.54 1.55 10.66
CA VAL A 58 -2.51 1.25 11.72
C VAL A 58 -3.51 2.40 11.92
N LEU A 59 -3.06 3.65 11.86
CA LEU A 59 -3.87 4.80 12.27
C LEU A 59 -4.52 5.57 11.11
N VAL A 60 -3.88 5.57 9.93
CA VAL A 60 -4.33 6.37 8.77
C VAL A 60 -5.01 5.50 7.73
N SER A 61 -4.56 4.26 7.54
CA SER A 61 -5.25 3.30 6.70
C SER A 61 -6.47 2.73 7.45
N GLN A 62 -7.59 3.45 7.45
CA GLN A 62 -8.87 2.94 7.98
C GLN A 62 -9.42 1.74 7.18
N ASP A 63 -8.83 1.41 6.03
CA ASP A 63 -9.08 0.15 5.30
C ASP A 63 -8.27 -1.04 5.84
N ALA A 64 -7.41 -0.82 6.84
CA ALA A 64 -6.66 -1.87 7.53
C ALA A 64 -7.28 -2.24 8.90
N HIS A 65 -8.62 -2.19 9.00
CA HIS A 65 -9.31 -3.24 9.75
C HIS A 65 -8.75 -4.56 9.23
N ASN A 66 -7.73 -5.12 9.89
CA ASN A 66 -7.15 -6.46 9.73
C ASN A 66 -5.61 -6.55 9.94
N LEU A 67 -5.05 -5.87 10.95
CA LEU A 67 -3.90 -6.50 11.63
C LEU A 67 -4.32 -7.81 12.33
N GLY A 68 -5.63 -7.99 12.55
CA GLY A 68 -6.27 -9.28 12.84
C GLY A 68 -6.33 -10.26 11.66
N SER A 69 -6.57 -9.82 10.41
CA SER A 69 -6.62 -10.75 9.25
C SER A 69 -5.34 -11.08 8.53
N ALA A 70 -4.20 -10.48 8.85
CA ALA A 70 -2.95 -11.12 8.43
C ALA A 70 -2.72 -12.44 9.21
N LEU A 71 -3.07 -12.47 10.50
CA LEU A 71 -3.06 -13.70 11.31
C LEU A 71 -4.22 -14.64 10.95
N THR A 72 -5.45 -14.12 10.79
CA THR A 72 -6.57 -15.00 10.40
C THR A 72 -6.50 -15.46 8.95
N ARG A 73 -5.85 -14.74 8.01
CA ARG A 73 -5.55 -15.30 6.67
C ARG A 73 -4.57 -16.45 6.74
N LYS A 74 -3.49 -16.35 7.52
CA LYS A 74 -2.59 -17.49 7.72
C LYS A 74 -3.32 -18.68 8.36
N ALA A 75 -4.16 -18.44 9.37
CA ALA A 75 -4.95 -19.50 9.99
C ALA A 75 -5.97 -20.13 9.03
N LYS A 76 -6.67 -19.31 8.23
CA LYS A 76 -7.65 -19.76 7.24
C LYS A 76 -6.98 -20.50 6.06
N THR A 77 -5.86 -20.00 5.56
CA THR A 77 -5.06 -20.68 4.53
C THR A 77 -4.53 -22.03 5.02
N LEU A 78 -4.08 -22.12 6.28
CA LEU A 78 -3.61 -23.39 6.86
C LEU A 78 -4.76 -24.40 7.14
N GLN A 79 -5.97 -23.93 7.47
CA GLN A 79 -7.17 -24.78 7.59
C GLN A 79 -7.61 -25.31 6.21
N VAL A 80 -7.65 -24.45 5.20
CA VAL A 80 -8.00 -24.81 3.81
C VAL A 80 -7.05 -25.85 3.22
N ILE A 81 -5.75 -25.79 3.54
CA ILE A 81 -4.77 -26.80 3.10
C ILE A 81 -4.97 -28.14 3.84
N LYS A 82 -5.46 -28.12 5.07
CA LYS A 82 -5.69 -29.33 5.90
C LYS A 82 -6.95 -30.11 5.51
N GLU A 83 -7.98 -29.41 5.05
CA GLU A 83 -9.30 -29.99 4.77
C GLU A 83 -9.50 -30.37 3.28
N GLY A 84 -8.54 -29.99 2.42
CA GLY A 84 -8.61 -30.22 0.98
C GLY A 84 -9.53 -29.17 0.32
N ILE A 85 -9.05 -28.55 -0.75
CA ILE A 85 -9.83 -27.54 -1.49
C ILE A 85 -11.01 -28.26 -2.16
N SER A 86 -12.24 -27.93 -1.77
CA SER A 86 -13.42 -28.55 -2.33
C SER A 86 -13.72 -27.99 -3.74
N LEU A 87 -14.13 -28.85 -4.67
CA LEU A 87 -14.35 -28.49 -6.08
C LEU A 87 -15.43 -27.41 -6.23
N CYS A 88 -16.47 -27.44 -5.39
CA CYS A 88 -17.51 -26.41 -5.35
C CYS A 88 -17.02 -25.02 -4.91
N GLU A 89 -16.01 -24.94 -4.03
CA GLU A 89 -15.45 -23.64 -3.63
C GLU A 89 -14.65 -23.00 -4.76
N VAL A 90 -13.97 -23.81 -5.57
CA VAL A 90 -13.27 -23.33 -6.78
C VAL A 90 -14.26 -22.82 -7.80
N GLU A 91 -15.34 -23.58 -8.06
CA GLU A 91 -16.41 -23.16 -8.97
C GLU A 91 -17.10 -21.88 -8.51
N ALA A 92 -17.36 -21.72 -7.21
CA ALA A 92 -17.95 -20.51 -6.65
C ALA A 92 -17.03 -19.29 -6.83
N LEU A 93 -15.72 -19.45 -6.59
CA LEU A 93 -14.74 -18.38 -6.79
C LEU A 93 -14.60 -18.01 -8.28
N GLU A 94 -14.64 -18.99 -9.17
CA GLU A 94 -14.63 -18.76 -10.62
C GLU A 94 -15.85 -17.94 -11.05
N GLN A 95 -17.03 -18.28 -10.55
CA GLN A 95 -18.26 -17.52 -10.82
C GLN A 95 -18.18 -16.08 -10.29
N GLN A 96 -17.58 -15.88 -9.12
CA GLN A 96 -17.35 -14.54 -8.56
C GLN A 96 -16.39 -13.70 -9.42
N LEU A 97 -15.31 -14.30 -9.94
CA LEU A 97 -14.37 -13.62 -10.84
C LEU A 97 -15.03 -13.25 -12.18
N ILE A 98 -15.86 -14.14 -12.74
CA ILE A 98 -16.62 -13.88 -13.97
C ILE A 98 -17.62 -12.74 -13.76
N ALA A 99 -18.36 -12.75 -12.64
CA ALA A 99 -19.33 -11.71 -12.32
C ALA A 99 -18.66 -10.34 -12.19
N LEU A 100 -17.53 -10.27 -11.47
CA LEU A 100 -16.77 -9.05 -11.29
C LEU A 100 -16.19 -8.53 -12.61
N ALA A 101 -15.69 -9.41 -13.48
CA ALA A 101 -15.22 -9.04 -14.82
C ALA A 101 -16.36 -8.50 -15.70
N GLY A 102 -17.56 -9.07 -15.58
CA GLY A 102 -18.76 -8.57 -16.25
C GLY A 102 -19.17 -7.17 -15.78
N GLU A 103 -19.09 -6.92 -14.48
CA GLU A 103 -19.35 -5.58 -13.91
C GLU A 103 -18.32 -4.55 -14.39
N LEU A 104 -17.03 -4.89 -14.38
CA LEU A 104 -15.98 -4.02 -14.89
C LEU A 104 -16.22 -3.67 -16.38
N ASN A 105 -16.62 -4.65 -17.20
CA ASN A 105 -16.96 -4.38 -18.60
C ASN A 105 -18.23 -3.51 -18.73
N ARG A 106 -19.24 -3.65 -17.88
CA ARG A 106 -20.42 -2.75 -17.90
C ARG A 106 -20.05 -1.32 -17.51
N VAL A 107 -19.12 -1.15 -16.57
CA VAL A 107 -18.68 0.17 -16.09
C VAL A 107 -17.73 0.84 -17.09
N LEU A 108 -16.89 0.06 -17.78
CA LEU A 108 -15.88 0.57 -18.72
C LEU A 108 -16.39 0.69 -20.16
N VAL A 109 -17.38 -0.10 -20.58
CA VAL A 109 -18.06 0.06 -21.88
C VAL A 109 -19.16 1.12 -21.73
N THR A 110 -18.74 2.38 -21.73
CA THR A 110 -19.64 3.48 -22.12
C THR A 110 -19.71 3.51 -23.65
N PRO A 111 -20.90 3.54 -24.28
CA PRO A 111 -20.97 3.82 -25.71
C PRO A 111 -20.48 5.25 -25.95
N LYS A 112 -19.40 5.37 -26.72
CA LYS A 112 -18.88 6.63 -27.27
C LYS A 112 -20.04 7.46 -27.86
N PRO A 113 -20.24 8.74 -27.51
CA PRO A 113 -21.37 9.52 -28.01
C PRO A 113 -21.17 9.80 -29.50
N THR A 114 -21.94 9.13 -30.35
CA THR A 114 -22.04 9.46 -31.78
C THR A 114 -22.95 10.68 -31.94
N LYS A 115 -22.38 11.79 -32.42
CA LYS A 115 -23.10 13.03 -32.78
C LYS A 115 -24.26 12.74 -33.76
N PRO A 116 -25.45 13.34 -33.60
CA PRO A 116 -26.50 13.23 -34.59
C PRO A 116 -26.16 14.07 -35.84
N LYS A 117 -26.27 13.44 -37.03
CA LYS A 117 -26.17 14.11 -38.34
C LYS A 117 -27.35 15.07 -38.53
N ALA A 118 -27.05 16.33 -38.88
CA ALA A 118 -28.03 17.31 -39.32
C ALA A 118 -28.70 16.87 -40.63
N LYS A 119 -30.03 17.03 -40.69
CA LYS A 119 -30.89 16.75 -41.86
C LYS A 119 -30.98 18.04 -42.71
N PRO A 120 -30.91 17.97 -44.05
CA PRO A 120 -31.03 19.17 -44.89
C PRO A 120 -32.50 19.59 -45.01
N THR A 121 -32.75 20.88 -44.80
CA THR A 121 -34.05 21.56 -44.99
C THR A 121 -34.32 21.77 -46.49
N PRO A 122 -35.51 21.45 -47.02
CA PRO A 122 -35.84 21.80 -48.39
C PRO A 122 -36.36 23.24 -48.50
N LEU A 123 -36.04 23.84 -49.64
CA LEU A 123 -36.43 25.18 -50.10
C LEU A 123 -37.94 25.38 -50.11
N ARG A 124 -38.37 26.58 -49.69
CA ARG A 124 -39.56 27.25 -50.22
C ARG A 124 -39.33 28.76 -50.25
#